data_AF-A0A6B0WAQ7-F1
#
_entry.id   AF-A0A6B0WAQ7-F1
#
_cell.length_a   1.000
_cell.length_b   1.000
_cell.length_c   1.000
_cell.angle_alpha   90.00
_cell.angle_beta   90.00
_cell.angle_gamma   90.00
#
_symmetry.space_group_name_H-M   'P 1'
#
loop_
_entity.id
_entity.type
_entity.pdbx_description
1 polymer ?
#
loop_
_entity_poly.entity_id
_entity_poly.type
_entity_poly.pdbx_seq_one_letter_code
_entity_poly.pdbx_strand_id
1 'polypeptide(L)'
;MEHGSRRQRNRDRGQHELFGESEALQADGTATRLPDVPSWTEGEQLAFEKEALGLYLSGHPIDRFRRELDRAGVRAIETLDQPAASATVAGIVSQRRDLKTKKGDPMAVVTVEDRGGRLEAVVFPEAFRKYGRLLDVDALVTVNGKLEIDEDAARLIVSEVRPVDALLSAAGRPLAIRLAAPPADRATLEALRSVFGRHPGNGRVALEIELRGQSPPLRVRARLNRVRVQPSDRLAEDVEKVCGKGALSWG
;
A
#
# COMPACT_ATOMS: atom_id res chain seq x y z
N MET A 1 -9.98 -20.14 -24.77
CA MET A 1 -9.83 -19.65 -26.15
C MET A 1 -10.74 -20.35 -27.17
N GLU A 2 -11.17 -21.60 -26.96
CA GLU A 2 -11.99 -22.34 -27.94
C GLU A 2 -13.39 -21.74 -28.19
N HIS A 3 -14.08 -21.24 -27.15
CA HIS A 3 -15.44 -20.68 -27.28
C HIS A 3 -15.51 -19.44 -28.18
N GLY A 4 -14.54 -18.52 -28.08
CA GLY A 4 -14.46 -17.34 -28.95
C GLY A 4 -14.29 -17.72 -30.42
N SER A 5 -13.39 -18.68 -30.68
CA SER A 5 -13.14 -19.20 -32.03
C SER A 5 -14.35 -19.95 -32.63
N ARG A 6 -15.18 -20.57 -31.80
CA ARG A 6 -16.40 -21.29 -32.21
C ARG A 6 -17.52 -20.31 -32.56
N ARG A 7 -17.69 -19.24 -31.78
CA ARG A 7 -18.69 -18.19 -32.02
C ARG A 7 -18.38 -17.38 -33.28
N GLN A 8 -17.09 -17.13 -33.55
CA GLN A 8 -16.64 -16.48 -34.78
C GLN A 8 -16.82 -17.36 -36.01
N ARG A 9 -16.46 -18.65 -35.94
CA ARG A 9 -16.71 -19.62 -37.01
C ARG A 9 -18.19 -19.79 -37.36
N ASN A 10 -19.09 -19.71 -36.39
CA ASN A 10 -20.54 -19.77 -36.65
C ASN A 10 -21.05 -18.49 -37.36
N ARG A 11 -20.52 -17.31 -37.04
CA ARG A 11 -20.82 -16.06 -37.76
C ARG A 11 -20.30 -16.09 -39.20
N ASP A 12 -19.05 -16.52 -39.39
CA ASP A 12 -18.42 -16.57 -40.72
C ASP A 12 -19.09 -17.59 -41.66
N ARG A 13 -19.74 -18.63 -41.09
CA ARG A 13 -20.50 -19.64 -41.85
C ARG A 13 -21.89 -19.19 -42.29
N GLY A 14 -22.28 -17.93 -42.02
CA GLY A 14 -23.52 -17.34 -42.54
C GLY A 14 -24.80 -18.04 -42.08
N GLN A 15 -24.72 -18.86 -41.03
CA GLN A 15 -25.86 -19.60 -40.51
C GLN A 15 -26.68 -18.66 -39.61
N HIS A 16 -27.47 -17.79 -40.23
CA HIS A 16 -28.60 -17.14 -39.55
C HIS A 16 -29.61 -18.25 -39.22
N GLU A 17 -29.97 -18.37 -37.94
CA GLU A 17 -30.98 -19.30 -37.45
C GLU A 17 -32.28 -19.14 -38.24
N LEU A 18 -32.58 -20.15 -39.06
CA LEU A 18 -33.68 -20.19 -40.03
C LEU A 18 -35.01 -20.59 -39.36
N PHE A 19 -35.24 -20.14 -38.12
CA PHE A 19 -36.46 -20.30 -37.33
C PHE A 19 -36.72 -19.04 -36.48
N GLY A 20 -36.73 -17.88 -37.13
CA GLY A 20 -37.15 -16.62 -36.50
C GLY A 20 -38.68 -16.53 -36.49
N GLU A 21 -39.35 -17.16 -35.51
CA GLU A 21 -40.70 -16.77 -35.02
C GLU A 21 -41.20 -17.67 -33.85
N SER A 22 -40.42 -17.86 -32.78
CA SER A 22 -41.02 -18.30 -31.50
C SER A 22 -40.19 -18.12 -30.22
N GLU A 23 -39.10 -17.34 -30.22
CA GLU A 23 -38.28 -17.24 -29.00
C GLU A 23 -37.57 -15.89 -28.83
N ALA A 24 -38.33 -14.81 -28.97
CA ALA A 24 -37.93 -13.47 -28.50
C ALA A 24 -37.77 -13.38 -26.95
N LEU A 25 -37.59 -14.51 -26.26
CA LEU A 25 -37.37 -14.62 -24.82
C LEU A 25 -36.18 -15.53 -24.44
N GLN A 26 -35.35 -15.98 -25.39
CA GLN A 26 -34.14 -16.76 -25.08
C GLN A 26 -32.87 -16.15 -25.69
N ALA A 27 -32.63 -14.87 -25.41
CA ALA A 27 -31.29 -14.27 -25.56
C ALA A 27 -30.36 -14.61 -24.37
N ASP A 28 -30.38 -15.86 -23.89
CA ASP A 28 -29.45 -16.33 -22.85
C ASP A 28 -28.75 -17.63 -23.29
N GLY A 29 -28.27 -17.61 -24.54
CA GLY A 29 -27.41 -18.63 -25.11
C GLY A 29 -26.05 -18.66 -24.41
N THR A 30 -25.90 -19.55 -23.43
CA THR A 30 -24.62 -20.04 -22.90
C THR A 30 -23.67 -18.93 -22.42
N ALA A 31 -24.07 -18.18 -21.39
CA ALA A 31 -23.08 -17.52 -20.55
C ALA A 31 -22.18 -18.62 -19.97
N THR A 32 -20.97 -18.76 -20.52
CA THR A 32 -19.96 -19.67 -19.97
C THR A 32 -19.77 -19.23 -18.52
N ARG A 33 -20.21 -20.06 -17.57
CA ARG A 33 -20.01 -19.74 -16.16
C ARG A 33 -18.52 -19.62 -15.94
N LEU A 34 -18.09 -18.42 -15.59
CA LEU A 34 -16.70 -18.18 -15.24
C LEU A 34 -16.36 -19.09 -14.06
N PRO A 35 -15.14 -19.66 -14.02
CA PRO A 35 -14.72 -20.39 -12.84
C PRO A 35 -14.80 -19.45 -11.64
N ASP A 36 -15.41 -19.93 -10.56
CA ASP A 36 -15.44 -19.20 -9.30
C ASP A 36 -14.03 -19.20 -8.72
N VAL A 37 -13.40 -18.04 -8.75
CA VAL A 37 -12.04 -17.84 -8.25
C VAL A 37 -12.07 -16.80 -7.13
N PRO A 38 -11.22 -16.94 -6.10
CA PRO A 38 -11.12 -15.92 -5.06
C PRO A 38 -10.82 -14.55 -5.67
N SER A 39 -11.50 -13.51 -5.17
CA SER A 39 -11.15 -12.13 -5.53
C SER A 39 -9.70 -11.83 -5.17
N TRP A 40 -9.05 -11.01 -5.99
CA TRP A 40 -7.72 -10.49 -5.67
C TRP A 40 -7.73 -9.73 -4.35
N THR A 41 -6.63 -9.83 -3.61
CA THR A 41 -6.36 -8.91 -2.51
C THR A 41 -6.16 -7.49 -3.05
N GLU A 42 -6.35 -6.49 -2.20
CA GLU A 42 -6.16 -5.08 -2.58
C GLU A 42 -4.74 -4.82 -3.13
N GLY A 43 -3.71 -5.45 -2.54
CA GLY A 43 -2.33 -5.36 -3.03
C GLY A 43 -2.12 -5.99 -4.41
N GLU A 44 -2.70 -7.16 -4.65
CA GLU A 44 -2.64 -7.82 -5.96
C GLU A 44 -3.37 -7.02 -7.04
N GLN A 45 -4.54 -6.49 -6.72
CA GLN A 45 -5.30 -5.64 -7.64
C GLN A 45 -4.50 -4.39 -8.02
N LEU A 46 -3.90 -3.69 -7.04
CA LEU A 46 -3.09 -2.50 -7.30
C LEU A 46 -1.83 -2.83 -8.12
N ALA A 47 -1.20 -3.98 -7.87
CA ALA A 47 -0.05 -4.43 -8.67
C ALA A 47 -0.45 -4.70 -10.12
N PHE A 48 -1.57 -5.40 -10.37
CA PHE A 48 -2.07 -5.65 -11.72
C PHE A 48 -2.55 -4.39 -12.41
N GLU A 49 -3.18 -3.44 -11.71
CA GLU A 49 -3.53 -2.13 -12.27
C GLU A 49 -2.28 -1.37 -12.71
N LYS A 50 -1.24 -1.35 -11.87
CA LYS A 50 0.04 -0.72 -12.22
C LYS A 50 0.71 -1.40 -13.42
N GLU A 51 0.70 -2.73 -13.48
CA GLU A 51 1.31 -3.49 -14.58
C GLU A 51 0.55 -3.33 -15.89
N ALA A 52 -0.78 -3.43 -15.86
CA ALA A 52 -1.62 -3.40 -17.06
C ALA A 52 -1.87 -1.99 -17.59
N LEU A 53 -2.00 -1.00 -16.70
CA LEU A 53 -2.44 0.36 -17.04
C LEU A 53 -1.38 1.43 -16.74
N GLY A 54 -0.34 1.11 -15.97
CA GLY A 54 0.70 2.08 -15.56
C GLY A 54 0.27 3.03 -14.43
N LEU A 55 -0.98 2.93 -13.95
CA LEU A 55 -1.61 3.81 -12.97
C LEU A 55 -2.53 3.02 -12.04
N TYR A 56 -2.83 3.58 -10.87
CA TYR A 56 -3.75 2.99 -9.90
C TYR A 56 -5.14 3.61 -10.07
N LEU A 57 -6.15 2.78 -10.39
CA LEU A 57 -7.52 3.23 -10.68
C LEU A 57 -8.45 3.03 -9.48
N SER A 58 -8.26 1.95 -8.71
CA SER A 58 -9.18 1.55 -7.64
C SER A 58 -8.80 2.09 -6.25
N GLY A 59 -7.55 2.47 -6.03
CA GLY A 59 -7.05 3.03 -4.76
C GLY A 59 -5.58 3.44 -4.85
N HIS A 60 -5.07 4.23 -3.90
CA HIS A 60 -3.65 4.64 -3.91
C HIS A 60 -2.84 3.81 -2.91
N PRO A 61 -1.60 3.35 -3.20
CA PRO A 61 -0.80 2.56 -2.26
C PRO A 61 -0.48 3.25 -0.92
N ILE A 62 -0.72 4.56 -0.83
CA ILE A 62 -0.59 5.36 0.40
C ILE A 62 -1.81 5.21 1.33
N ASP A 63 -2.96 4.79 0.80
CA ASP A 63 -4.24 4.74 1.52
C ASP A 63 -4.19 3.75 2.69
N ARG A 64 -3.36 2.70 2.60
CA ARG A 64 -3.10 1.76 3.70
C ARG A 64 -2.52 2.42 4.96
N PHE A 65 -1.95 3.62 4.83
CA PHE A 65 -1.36 4.39 5.93
C PHE A 65 -2.22 5.59 6.33
N ARG A 66 -3.45 5.72 5.81
CA ARG A 66 -4.27 6.94 5.97
C ARG A 66 -4.45 7.34 7.44
N ARG A 67 -4.71 6.36 8.31
CA ARG A 67 -4.92 6.60 9.75
C ARG A 67 -3.67 7.14 10.44
N GLU A 68 -2.51 6.66 10.05
CA GLU A 68 -1.21 7.07 10.60
C GLU A 68 -0.84 8.46 10.09
N LEU A 69 -1.09 8.72 8.81
CA LEU A 69 -0.85 10.01 8.16
C LEU A 69 -1.72 11.12 8.75
N ASP A 70 -3.01 10.85 8.96
CA ASP A 70 -3.93 11.80 9.59
C ASP A 70 -3.46 12.17 11.01
N ARG A 71 -3.01 11.20 11.80
CA ARG A 71 -2.47 11.44 13.15
C ARG A 71 -1.14 12.20 13.14
N ALA A 72 -0.33 11.99 12.10
CA ALA A 72 0.94 12.68 11.92
C ALA A 72 0.77 14.11 11.36
N GLY A 73 -0.47 14.55 11.13
CA GLY A 73 -0.76 15.88 10.57
C GLY A 73 -0.33 16.01 9.11
N VAL A 74 -0.22 14.90 8.38
CA VAL A 74 0.06 14.91 6.94
C VAL A 74 -1.18 15.37 6.21
N ARG A 75 -1.02 16.36 5.33
CA ARG A 75 -2.09 16.93 4.54
C ARG A 75 -2.22 16.20 3.21
N ALA A 76 -3.46 16.03 2.74
CA ALA A 76 -3.73 15.55 1.39
C ALA A 76 -3.37 16.64 0.38
N ILE A 77 -2.86 16.26 -0.79
CA ILE A 77 -2.38 17.22 -1.80
C ILE A 77 -3.52 18.16 -2.24
N GLU A 78 -4.73 17.64 -2.41
CA GLU A 78 -5.93 18.41 -2.80
C GLU A 78 -6.31 19.53 -1.80
N THR A 79 -5.82 19.45 -0.56
CA THR A 79 -6.12 20.43 0.50
C THR A 79 -5.11 21.58 0.57
N LEU A 80 -4.11 21.59 -0.31
CA LEU A 80 -3.07 22.60 -0.34
C LEU A 80 -3.50 23.81 -1.19
N ASP A 81 -4.30 24.69 -0.59
CA ASP A 81 -4.89 25.86 -1.24
C ASP A 81 -4.12 27.18 -0.94
N GLN A 82 -3.33 27.20 0.12
CA GLN A 82 -2.64 28.40 0.61
C GLN A 82 -1.15 28.15 0.87
N PRO A 83 -0.28 29.16 0.62
CA PRO A 83 1.13 29.09 0.97
C PRO A 83 1.33 28.77 2.45
N ALA A 84 2.33 27.94 2.75
CA ALA A 84 2.63 27.55 4.13
C ALA A 84 4.14 27.49 4.37
N ALA A 85 4.57 28.00 5.52
CA ALA A 85 5.98 27.93 5.92
C ALA A 85 6.48 26.48 6.10
N SER A 86 5.57 25.58 6.50
CA SER A 86 5.83 24.14 6.58
C SER A 86 4.54 23.37 6.26
N ALA A 87 4.67 22.37 5.39
CA ALA A 87 3.63 21.46 4.98
C ALA A 87 4.23 20.06 4.86
N THR A 88 3.53 19.05 5.37
CA THR A 88 3.89 17.64 5.16
C THR A 88 2.84 17.00 4.27
N VAL A 89 3.28 16.36 3.20
CA VAL A 89 2.46 15.51 2.32
C VAL A 89 3.02 14.10 2.30
N ALA A 90 2.19 13.12 1.92
CA ALA A 90 2.64 11.76 1.69
C ALA A 90 2.07 11.21 0.40
N GLY A 91 2.87 10.41 -0.29
CA GLY A 91 2.48 9.88 -1.58
C GLY A 91 3.55 8.98 -2.17
N ILE A 92 3.32 8.60 -3.43
CA ILE A 92 4.28 7.87 -4.24
C ILE A 92 5.06 8.85 -5.11
N VAL A 93 6.37 8.64 -5.25
CA VAL A 93 7.16 9.39 -6.23
C VAL A 93 6.82 8.86 -7.62
N SER A 94 6.03 9.60 -8.39
CA SER A 94 5.63 9.19 -9.74
C SER A 94 6.64 9.61 -10.81
N GLN A 95 7.40 10.68 -10.55
CA GLN A 95 8.45 11.16 -11.45
C GLN A 95 9.63 11.72 -10.68
N ARG A 96 10.83 11.62 -11.27
CA ARG A 96 12.05 12.25 -10.78
C ARG A 96 12.89 12.78 -11.93
N ARG A 97 13.31 14.04 -11.81
CA ARG A 97 14.24 14.71 -12.72
C ARG A 97 15.46 15.15 -11.93
N ASP A 98 16.58 14.49 -12.16
CA ASP A 98 17.87 14.91 -11.60
C ASP A 98 18.41 16.09 -12.40
N LEU A 99 18.76 17.15 -11.69
CA LEU A 99 19.17 18.43 -12.23
C LEU A 99 20.45 18.90 -11.54
N LYS A 100 21.03 19.98 -12.06
CA LYS A 100 22.14 20.68 -11.42
C LYS A 100 21.79 22.16 -11.28
N THR A 101 22.22 22.77 -10.19
CA THR A 101 22.12 24.23 -10.04
C THR A 101 23.05 24.92 -11.05
N LYS A 102 22.93 26.25 -11.17
CA LYS A 102 23.88 27.05 -11.98
C LYS A 102 25.34 26.88 -11.55
N LYS A 103 25.59 26.47 -10.30
CA LYS A 103 26.93 26.20 -9.75
C LYS A 103 27.39 24.75 -9.98
N GLY A 104 26.55 23.91 -10.57
CA GLY A 104 26.84 22.49 -10.84
C GLY A 104 26.47 21.53 -9.71
N ASP A 105 25.95 22.03 -8.58
CA ASP A 105 25.54 21.18 -7.45
C ASP A 105 24.32 20.32 -7.81
N PRO A 106 24.29 19.03 -7.44
CA PRO A 106 23.18 18.14 -7.76
C PRO A 106 21.91 18.53 -6.98
N MET A 107 20.77 18.51 -7.67
CA MET A 107 19.44 18.73 -7.11
C MET A 107 18.43 17.85 -7.86
N ALA A 108 17.18 17.79 -7.40
CA ALA A 108 16.12 17.10 -8.13
C ALA A 108 14.80 17.84 -8.05
N VAL A 109 13.96 17.62 -9.06
CA VAL A 109 12.53 17.91 -8.99
C VAL A 109 11.80 16.58 -9.08
N VAL A 110 10.97 16.29 -8.09
CA VAL A 110 10.20 15.06 -8.02
C VAL A 110 8.71 15.39 -7.99
N THR A 111 7.90 14.50 -8.53
CA THR A 111 6.44 14.60 -8.45
C THR A 111 5.96 13.58 -7.45
N VAL A 112 5.29 14.04 -6.40
CA VAL A 112 4.64 13.20 -5.40
C VAL A 112 3.16 13.14 -5.72
N GLU A 113 2.59 11.94 -5.71
CA GLU A 113 1.20 11.68 -6.06
C GLU A 113 0.48 10.98 -4.90
N ASP A 114 -0.74 11.42 -4.62
CA ASP A 114 -1.71 10.74 -3.77
C ASP A 114 -3.06 10.63 -4.52
N ARG A 115 -4.10 10.14 -3.84
CA ARG A 115 -5.43 10.03 -4.44
C ARG A 115 -6.05 11.38 -4.85
N GLY A 116 -5.67 12.47 -4.18
CA GLY A 116 -6.21 13.81 -4.39
C GLY A 116 -5.48 14.60 -5.47
N GLY A 117 -4.24 14.23 -5.81
CA GLY A 117 -3.54 14.84 -6.95
C GLY A 117 -2.04 14.65 -6.94
N ARG A 118 -1.36 15.56 -7.65
CA ARG A 118 0.09 15.58 -7.82
C ARG A 118 0.67 16.90 -7.35
N LEU A 119 1.83 16.84 -6.71
CA LEU A 119 2.57 18.00 -6.23
C LEU A 119 4.03 17.90 -6.67
N GLU A 120 4.54 18.96 -7.32
CA GLU A 120 5.97 19.05 -7.58
C GLU A 120 6.71 19.43 -6.29
N ALA A 121 7.80 18.72 -6.01
CA ALA A 121 8.67 18.96 -4.87
C ALA A 121 10.10 19.21 -5.37
N VAL A 122 10.63 20.39 -5.02
CA VAL A 122 11.97 20.83 -5.39
C VAL A 122 12.95 20.50 -4.28
N VAL A 123 13.97 19.71 -4.61
CA VAL A 123 14.95 19.17 -3.66
C VAL A 123 16.30 19.82 -3.95
N PHE A 124 16.56 20.93 -3.26
CA PHE A 124 17.83 21.66 -3.37
C PHE A 124 19.03 20.83 -2.88
N PRO A 125 20.27 21.20 -3.25
CA PRO A 125 21.44 20.36 -3.01
C PRO A 125 21.67 19.88 -1.58
N GLU A 126 21.33 20.69 -0.58
CA GLU A 126 21.44 20.26 0.82
C GLU A 126 20.50 19.10 1.15
N ALA A 127 19.22 19.23 0.78
CA ALA A 127 18.23 18.18 0.95
C ALA A 127 18.55 16.97 0.05
N PHE A 128 19.01 17.19 -1.19
CA PHE A 128 19.33 16.13 -2.13
C PHE A 128 20.46 15.23 -1.63
N ARG A 129 21.51 15.80 -1.04
CA ARG A 129 22.60 15.00 -0.43
C ARG A 129 22.12 14.12 0.72
N LYS A 130 21.12 14.57 1.49
CA LYS A 130 20.57 13.83 2.64
C LYS A 130 19.54 12.78 2.22
N TYR A 131 18.67 13.13 1.29
CA TYR A 131 17.43 12.40 1.04
C TYR A 131 17.26 11.90 -0.39
N GLY A 132 18.16 12.24 -1.32
CA GLY A 132 18.01 11.91 -2.74
C GLY A 132 17.80 10.42 -3.01
N ARG A 133 18.39 9.54 -2.20
CA ARG A 133 18.20 8.07 -2.31
C ARG A 133 16.83 7.56 -1.88
N LEU A 134 16.04 8.38 -1.18
CA LEU A 134 14.69 8.03 -0.74
C LEU A 134 13.63 8.40 -1.79
N LEU A 135 14.03 9.12 -2.84
CA LEU A 135 13.15 9.73 -3.83
C LEU A 135 13.22 9.02 -5.17
N ASP A 136 13.49 7.71 -5.17
CA ASP A 136 13.41 6.92 -6.38
C ASP A 136 11.95 6.78 -6.83
N VAL A 137 11.72 6.60 -8.13
CA VAL A 137 10.37 6.37 -8.66
C VAL A 137 9.75 5.15 -7.98
N ASP A 138 8.44 5.23 -7.72
CA ASP A 138 7.63 4.28 -6.96
C ASP A 138 7.91 4.23 -5.44
N ALA A 139 8.81 5.07 -4.91
CA ALA A 139 9.03 5.15 -3.47
C ALA A 139 7.83 5.80 -2.75
N LEU A 140 7.41 5.19 -1.63
CA LEU A 140 6.41 5.75 -0.73
C LEU A 140 7.08 6.62 0.34
N VAL A 141 6.83 7.93 0.26
CA VAL A 141 7.52 8.92 1.09
C VAL A 141 6.55 9.91 1.73
N THR A 142 6.93 10.41 2.89
CA THR A 142 6.45 11.69 3.41
C THR A 142 7.48 12.76 3.12
N VAL A 143 7.02 13.89 2.60
CA VAL A 143 7.85 15.03 2.24
C VAL A 143 7.38 16.23 3.04
N ASN A 144 8.28 16.80 3.83
CA ASN A 144 8.06 18.06 4.53
C ASN A 144 8.83 19.17 3.81
N GLY A 145 8.22 20.36 3.77
CA GLY A 145 8.83 21.51 3.12
C GLY A 145 8.00 22.77 3.21
N LYS A 146 8.54 23.86 2.68
CA LYS A 146 7.80 25.10 2.49
C LYS A 146 6.92 24.98 1.26
N LEU A 147 5.63 25.23 1.40
CA LEU A 147 4.68 25.27 0.28
C LEU A 147 4.65 26.66 -0.32
N GLU A 148 5.02 26.74 -1.60
CA GLU A 148 4.92 27.95 -2.41
C GLU A 148 3.81 27.74 -3.43
N ILE A 149 2.95 28.74 -3.58
CA ILE A 149 1.88 28.75 -4.57
C ILE A 149 2.07 30.03 -5.38
N ASP A 150 2.36 29.85 -6.67
CA ASP A 150 2.44 30.92 -7.65
C ASP A 150 1.14 30.87 -8.52
N GLU A 151 0.92 31.82 -9.44
CA GLU A 151 -0.31 31.88 -10.26
C GLU A 151 -0.55 30.61 -11.09
N ASP A 152 0.52 29.90 -11.48
CA ASP A 152 0.45 28.74 -12.39
C ASP A 152 0.52 27.38 -11.67
N ALA A 153 1.13 27.30 -10.47
CA ALA A 153 1.39 26.01 -9.82
C ALA A 153 1.73 26.11 -8.32
N ALA A 154 1.36 25.07 -7.58
CA ALA A 154 1.84 24.80 -6.23
C ALA A 154 3.11 23.93 -6.27
N ARG A 155 4.13 24.30 -5.50
CA ARG A 155 5.38 23.53 -5.34
C ARG A 155 5.81 23.45 -3.89
N LEU A 156 6.42 22.33 -3.52
CA LEU A 156 6.98 22.10 -2.19
C LEU A 156 8.50 22.22 -2.21
N ILE A 157 9.07 23.15 -1.46
CA ILE A 157 10.52 23.25 -1.28
C ILE A 157 10.94 22.33 -0.15
N VAL A 158 11.58 21.21 -0.49
CA VAL A 158 11.81 20.09 0.43
C VAL A 158 12.85 20.42 1.49
N SER A 159 12.48 20.23 2.76
CA SER A 159 13.36 20.31 3.93
C SER A 159 13.69 18.93 4.49
N GLU A 160 12.75 17.99 4.46
CA GLU A 160 12.89 16.64 5.01
C GLU A 160 12.11 15.62 4.17
N VAL A 161 12.68 14.44 3.99
CA VAL A 161 11.99 13.29 3.41
C VAL A 161 12.14 12.11 4.36
N ARG A 162 11.05 11.39 4.58
CA ARG A 162 11.06 10.14 5.34
C ARG A 162 10.31 9.06 4.58
N PRO A 163 10.80 7.81 4.61
CA PRO A 163 10.01 6.66 4.18
C PRO A 163 8.70 6.58 4.97
N VAL A 164 7.59 6.22 4.34
CA VAL A 164 6.27 6.19 5.01
C VAL A 164 6.24 5.14 6.12
N ASP A 165 6.94 4.02 5.96
CA ASP A 165 7.10 2.98 6.99
C ASP A 165 7.86 3.48 8.24
N ALA A 166 8.66 4.54 8.12
CA ALA A 166 9.30 5.18 9.27
C ALA A 166 8.26 5.82 10.22
N LEU A 167 7.09 6.24 9.71
CA LEU A 167 6.00 6.72 10.58
C LEU A 167 5.44 5.62 11.49
N LEU A 168 5.38 4.36 11.02
CA LEU A 168 5.00 3.22 11.86
C LEU A 168 6.00 3.02 13.01
N SER A 169 7.29 3.21 12.72
CA SER A 169 8.36 3.10 13.72
C SER A 169 8.37 4.29 14.70
N ALA A 170 8.12 5.50 14.21
CA ALA A 170 8.11 6.74 14.98
C ALA A 170 6.87 6.88 15.89
N ALA A 171 5.70 6.39 15.44
CA ALA A 171 4.48 6.33 16.25
C ALA A 171 4.61 5.37 17.45
N GLY A 172 5.68 4.55 17.51
CA GLY A 172 6.01 3.71 18.65
C GLY A 172 4.97 2.62 18.95
N ARG A 173 4.01 2.39 18.06
CA ARG A 173 2.94 1.41 18.24
C ARG A 173 3.49 0.03 17.88
N PRO A 174 3.43 -0.93 18.81
CA PRO A 174 3.91 -2.26 18.54
C PRO A 174 2.97 -2.96 17.55
N LEU A 175 3.54 -3.70 16.60
CA LEU A 175 2.85 -4.72 15.80
C LEU A 175 2.11 -5.65 16.76
N ALA A 176 0.78 -5.62 16.73
CA ALA A 176 -0.05 -6.44 17.60
C ALA A 176 -0.41 -7.75 16.88
N ILE A 177 0.04 -8.86 17.45
CA ILE A 177 -0.25 -10.21 16.96
C ILE A 177 -1.20 -10.86 17.95
N ARG A 178 -2.41 -11.15 17.50
CA ARG A 178 -3.46 -11.79 18.27
C ARG A 178 -3.37 -13.31 18.15
N LEU A 179 -3.32 -13.98 19.29
CA LEU A 179 -3.25 -15.42 19.39
C LEU A 179 -4.43 -15.92 20.23
N ALA A 180 -5.17 -16.91 19.74
CA ALA A 180 -6.11 -17.66 20.54
C ALA A 180 -5.39 -18.90 21.11
N ALA A 181 -5.42 -19.07 22.44
CA ALA A 181 -4.85 -20.21 23.11
C ALA A 181 -5.92 -20.92 23.96
N PRO A 182 -6.27 -22.19 23.66
CA PRO A 182 -5.86 -23.00 22.50
C PRO A 182 -6.37 -22.46 21.14
N PRO A 183 -5.71 -22.78 20.01
CA PRO A 183 -4.66 -23.79 19.84
C PRO A 183 -3.21 -23.29 19.96
N ALA A 184 -2.96 -21.98 20.12
CA ALA A 184 -1.59 -21.48 20.20
C ALA A 184 -0.82 -22.09 21.39
N ASP A 185 0.30 -22.73 21.08
CA ASP A 185 1.13 -23.49 22.00
C ASP A 185 2.60 -23.03 21.94
N ARG A 186 3.50 -23.77 22.60
CA ARG A 186 4.95 -23.48 22.57
C ARG A 186 5.53 -23.51 21.15
N ALA A 187 5.09 -24.44 20.29
CA ALA A 187 5.58 -24.55 18.92
C ALA A 187 5.21 -23.30 18.09
N THR A 188 4.00 -22.75 18.32
CA THR A 188 3.55 -21.50 17.70
C THR A 188 4.46 -20.32 18.07
N LEU A 189 4.84 -20.21 19.35
CA LEU A 189 5.75 -19.15 19.82
C LEU A 189 7.17 -19.31 19.27
N GLU A 190 7.67 -20.54 19.14
CA GLU A 190 8.97 -20.83 18.56
C GLU A 190 9.00 -20.53 17.04
N ALA A 191 7.92 -20.84 16.32
CA ALA A 191 7.75 -20.47 14.92
C ALA A 191 7.72 -18.95 14.72
N LEU A 192 6.98 -18.22 15.57
CA LEU A 192 6.96 -16.75 15.55
C LEU A 192 8.35 -16.16 15.82
N ARG A 193 9.11 -16.72 16.76
CA ARG A 193 10.50 -16.30 17.01
C ARG A 193 11.37 -16.47 15.75
N SER A 194 11.20 -17.56 15.01
CA SER A 194 11.90 -17.79 13.75
C SER A 194 11.46 -16.83 12.64
N VAL A 195 10.18 -16.46 12.58
CA VAL A 195 9.66 -15.44 11.66
C VAL A 195 10.31 -14.09 11.95
N PHE A 196 10.30 -13.64 13.21
CA PHE A 196 10.88 -12.34 13.58
C PHE A 196 12.38 -12.24 13.26
N GLY A 197 13.13 -13.34 13.40
CA GLY A 197 14.54 -13.39 13.03
C GLY A 197 14.83 -13.19 11.54
N ARG A 198 13.86 -13.49 10.66
CA ARG A 198 13.99 -13.31 9.20
C ARG A 198 13.68 -11.89 8.73
N HIS A 199 13.05 -11.08 9.59
CA HIS A 199 12.57 -9.73 9.26
C HIS A 199 13.10 -8.68 10.25
N PRO A 200 14.43 -8.52 10.43
CA PRO A 200 14.98 -7.55 11.36
C PRO A 200 14.62 -6.11 10.95
N GLY A 201 14.27 -5.26 11.92
CA GLY A 201 13.95 -3.86 11.67
C GLY A 201 13.80 -3.05 12.95
N ASN A 202 13.05 -1.95 12.91
CA ASN A 202 12.87 -1.03 14.05
C ASN A 202 11.47 -1.09 14.70
N GLY A 203 10.53 -1.83 14.13
CA GLY A 203 9.17 -1.99 14.65
C GLY A 203 9.15 -2.79 15.96
N ARG A 204 8.37 -2.31 16.93
CA ARG A 204 8.14 -3.02 18.20
C ARG A 204 7.08 -4.11 17.99
N VAL A 205 7.12 -5.19 18.76
CA VAL A 205 6.11 -6.27 18.69
C VAL A 205 5.39 -6.42 20.03
N ALA A 206 4.08 -6.60 19.97
CA ALA A 206 3.24 -6.97 21.10
C ALA A 206 2.41 -8.20 20.74
N LEU A 207 2.39 -9.18 21.64
CA LEU A 207 1.51 -10.33 21.53
C LEU A 207 0.26 -10.07 22.39
N GLU A 208 -0.91 -10.24 21.81
CA GLU A 208 -2.20 -10.24 22.50
C GLU A 208 -2.72 -11.69 22.51
N ILE A 209 -2.60 -12.37 23.65
CA ILE A 209 -2.98 -13.77 23.79
C ILE A 209 -4.33 -13.83 24.50
N GLU A 210 -5.34 -14.39 23.85
CA GLU A 210 -6.65 -14.68 24.43
C GLU A 210 -6.70 -16.13 24.91
N LEU A 211 -6.71 -16.31 26.23
CA LEU A 211 -6.78 -17.61 26.89
C LEU A 211 -8.25 -18.02 27.03
N ARG A 212 -8.70 -18.95 26.19
CA ARG A 212 -10.11 -19.39 26.10
C ARG A 212 -10.50 -20.48 27.11
N GLY A 213 -9.54 -20.96 27.89
CA GLY A 213 -9.75 -22.00 28.91
C GLY A 213 -10.35 -21.50 30.24
N GLN A 214 -10.68 -20.22 30.35
CA GLN A 214 -11.25 -19.60 31.55
C GLN A 214 -12.43 -18.70 31.17
N SER A 215 -13.42 -18.54 32.06
CA SER A 215 -14.55 -17.64 31.87
C SER A 215 -14.55 -16.57 32.98
N PRO A 216 -14.46 -15.27 32.65
CA PRO A 216 -14.30 -14.71 31.30
C PRO A 216 -12.92 -15.01 30.69
N PRO A 217 -12.77 -14.98 29.35
CA PRO A 217 -11.50 -15.22 28.69
C PRO A 217 -10.45 -14.21 29.13
N LEU A 218 -9.28 -14.70 29.55
CA LEU A 218 -8.19 -13.86 30.01
C LEU A 218 -7.40 -13.34 28.80
N ARG A 219 -7.25 -12.01 28.69
CA ARG A 219 -6.41 -11.38 27.66
C ARG A 219 -5.07 -10.95 28.24
N VAL A 220 -3.99 -11.52 27.72
CA VAL A 220 -2.62 -11.22 28.12
C VAL A 220 -1.96 -10.41 27.02
N ARG A 221 -1.49 -9.20 27.34
CA ARG A 221 -0.70 -8.38 26.42
C ARG A 221 0.77 -8.40 26.83
N ALA A 222 1.61 -9.04 26.02
CA ALA A 222 3.05 -9.13 26.24
C ALA A 222 3.79 -8.24 25.23
N ARG A 223 4.58 -7.27 25.72
CA ARG A 223 5.46 -6.45 24.87
C ARG A 223 6.81 -7.12 24.74
N LEU A 224 7.25 -7.41 23.52
CA LEU A 224 8.53 -8.06 23.26
C LEU A 224 9.65 -7.01 23.17
N ASN A 225 10.23 -6.66 24.32
CA ASN A 225 11.22 -5.58 24.39
C ASN A 225 12.53 -5.86 23.62
N ARG A 226 12.89 -7.13 23.46
CA ARG A 226 14.12 -7.57 22.77
C ARG A 226 13.93 -7.92 21.30
N VAL A 227 12.68 -7.91 20.82
CA VAL A 227 12.37 -8.21 19.42
C VAL A 227 12.10 -6.90 18.70
N ARG A 228 12.70 -6.77 17.52
CA ARG A 228 12.39 -5.69 16.59
C ARG A 228 12.24 -6.27 15.19
N VAL A 229 11.22 -5.83 14.47
CA VAL A 229 10.90 -6.34 13.14
C VAL A 229 10.64 -5.21 12.16
N GLN A 230 10.95 -5.41 10.89
CA GLN A 230 10.60 -4.46 9.84
C GLN A 230 9.16 -4.69 9.41
N PRO A 231 8.24 -3.72 9.58
CA PRO A 231 6.90 -3.79 9.02
C PRO A 231 6.97 -4.02 7.50
N SER A 232 6.36 -5.11 7.02
CA SER A 232 6.27 -5.42 5.59
C SER A 232 5.12 -6.38 5.33
N ASP A 233 4.62 -6.39 4.09
CA ASP A 233 3.59 -7.33 3.65
C ASP A 233 4.09 -8.79 3.77
N ARG A 234 5.37 -9.01 3.49
CA ARG A 234 6.04 -10.32 3.65
C ARG A 234 6.08 -10.79 5.11
N LEU A 235 6.34 -9.89 6.06
CA LEU A 235 6.25 -10.20 7.49
C LEU A 235 4.81 -10.57 7.86
N ALA A 236 3.82 -9.85 7.32
CA ALA A 236 2.41 -10.12 7.62
C ALA A 236 2.00 -11.52 7.16
N GLU A 237 2.30 -11.89 5.91
CA GLU A 237 2.05 -13.22 5.37
C GLU A 237 2.73 -14.33 6.19
N ASP A 238 3.99 -14.13 6.57
CA ASP A 238 4.74 -15.12 7.35
C ASP A 238 4.16 -15.29 8.77
N VAL A 239 3.65 -14.23 9.39
CA VAL A 239 2.96 -14.30 10.68
C VAL A 239 1.59 -14.98 10.54
N GLU A 240 0.80 -14.64 9.51
CA GLU A 240 -0.51 -15.26 9.27
C GLU A 240 -0.42 -16.75 8.95
N LYS A 241 0.64 -17.21 8.27
CA LYS A 241 0.90 -18.64 8.06
C LYS A 241 1.04 -19.42 9.37
N VAL A 242 1.57 -18.77 10.42
CA VAL A 242 1.78 -19.40 11.73
C VAL A 242 0.56 -19.26 12.64
N CYS A 243 -0.11 -18.10 12.60
CA CYS A 243 -1.16 -17.75 13.56
C CYS A 243 -2.60 -17.86 13.02
N GLY A 244 -2.77 -18.05 11.72
CA GLY A 244 -4.04 -17.95 11.02
C GLY A 244 -4.28 -16.56 10.41
N LYS A 245 -5.09 -16.49 9.34
CA LYS A 245 -5.46 -15.24 8.67
C LYS A 245 -6.17 -14.27 9.63
N GLY A 246 -5.82 -12.99 9.58
CA GLY A 246 -6.42 -11.96 10.44
C GLY A 246 -5.89 -11.93 11.88
N ALA A 247 -4.85 -12.72 12.19
CA ALA A 247 -4.17 -12.69 13.49
C ALA A 247 -3.31 -11.42 13.67
N LEU A 248 -3.03 -10.69 12.60
CA LEU A 248 -2.18 -9.50 12.64
C LEU A 248 -3.05 -8.25 12.56
N SER A 249 -2.85 -7.34 13.51
CA SER A 249 -3.40 -6.00 13.43
C SER A 249 -2.27 -4.98 13.48
N TRP A 250 -2.18 -4.15 12.44
CA TRP A 250 -1.37 -2.95 12.48
C TRP A 250 -2.03 -1.99 13.46
N GLY A 251 -1.25 -1.60 14.47
CA GLY A 251 -1.71 -0.81 15.61
C GLY A 251 -2.12 0.57 15.19
#